data_AF-A0A347YCD9-F1
#
_entry.id   AF-A0A347YCD9-F1
#
_cell.length_a   1.000
_cell.length_b   1.000
_cell.length_c   1.000
_cell.angle_alpha   90.00
_cell.angle_beta   90.00
_cell.angle_gamma   90.00
#
_symmetry.space_group_name_H-M   'P 1'
#
loop_
_entity.id
_entity.type
_entity.pdbx_description
1 polymer ?
#
loop_
_entity_poly.entity_id
_entity_poly.type
_entity_poly.pdbx_seq_one_letter_code
_entity_poly.pdbx_strand_id
1 'polypeptide(L)'
;MLILMNKLNLTYLIFIMSLFFMLMNSSSIYIQWLTMEFSTIIMISMINIKSMNKIISILYFMISSISSLMTIMIISFNFTQLFTLKNPDINLMLMISMFMKIGMFPFCSWMILIYNKSSWSQIFIISTFMKFIPIYFFSSIINLSPIMITFLFLNNLFISLYTNLNFSIKKLFGCSSIFNSSLFILMIYSNKNLFLLFMIIYSTSFLNLILTMKFYNIKNLNFNNISLNSYYLLILMLFMYASFPLFMTFMMKWELIYYLNLNFSNNLIFLLMLSSMFMLWNYFILFKFMILKFKFNKMTKINFINFKKISLSIMMIYSFMFMLFNLI
;
A
#
# COMPACT_ATOMS: atom_id res chain seq x y z
N MET A 1 2.63 -19.73 2.57
CA MET A 1 3.29 -18.63 3.31
C MET A 1 4.82 -18.78 3.30
N LEU A 2 5.41 -19.87 3.81
CA LEU A 2 6.87 -20.00 3.99
C LEU A 2 7.69 -20.62 2.83
N ILE A 3 7.08 -21.32 1.88
CA ILE A 3 7.83 -22.20 0.94
C ILE A 3 8.44 -21.45 -0.26
N LEU A 4 8.14 -20.15 -0.48
CA LEU A 4 8.64 -19.40 -1.64
C LEU A 4 9.56 -18.21 -1.33
N MET A 5 9.88 -17.99 -0.06
CA MET A 5 10.88 -17.01 0.33
C MET A 5 12.15 -17.75 0.76
N ASN A 6 13.27 -17.49 0.08
CA ASN A 6 14.59 -17.94 0.54
C ASN A 6 14.72 -17.65 2.04
N LYS A 7 15.37 -18.53 2.80
CA LYS A 7 15.60 -18.36 4.25
C LYS A 7 16.03 -16.94 4.63
N LEU A 8 16.91 -16.33 3.82
CA LEU A 8 17.36 -14.93 3.95
C LEU A 8 16.22 -13.89 3.87
N ASN A 9 15.25 -14.07 2.98
CA ASN A 9 14.11 -13.14 2.90
C ASN A 9 13.23 -13.25 4.14
N LEU A 10 13.14 -14.45 4.73
CA LEU A 10 12.29 -14.70 5.88
C LEU A 10 12.89 -14.07 7.15
N THR A 11 14.21 -14.18 7.35
CA THR A 11 14.90 -13.52 8.46
C THR A 11 14.73 -12.01 8.39
N TYR A 12 14.95 -11.40 7.22
CA TYR A 12 14.76 -9.96 7.06
C TYR A 12 13.30 -9.51 7.31
N LEU A 13 12.30 -10.32 6.91
CA LEU A 13 10.90 -10.01 7.21
C LEU A 13 10.60 -10.06 8.71
N ILE A 14 11.15 -11.04 9.44
CA ILE A 14 11.02 -11.12 10.89
C ILE A 14 11.65 -9.89 11.54
N PHE A 15 12.84 -9.48 11.09
CA PHE A 15 13.49 -8.26 11.57
C PHE A 15 12.63 -7.01 11.34
N ILE A 16 12.03 -6.85 10.17
CA ILE A 16 11.14 -5.70 9.89
C ILE A 16 9.91 -5.70 10.80
N MET A 17 9.29 -6.86 11.01
CA MET A 17 8.16 -6.98 11.93
C MET A 17 8.57 -6.57 13.35
N SER A 18 9.73 -7.04 13.82
CA SER A 18 10.24 -6.65 15.13
C SER A 18 10.50 -5.14 15.26
N LEU A 19 11.04 -4.50 14.21
CA LEU A 19 11.21 -3.05 14.16
C LEU A 19 9.87 -2.31 14.19
N PHE A 20 8.85 -2.83 13.51
CA PHE A 20 7.52 -2.24 13.55
C PHE A 20 6.90 -2.32 14.94
N PHE A 21 7.04 -3.45 15.64
CA PHE A 21 6.62 -3.56 17.04
C PHE A 21 7.40 -2.64 17.98
N MET A 22 8.71 -2.49 17.77
CA MET A 22 9.53 -1.54 18.52
C MET A 22 9.04 -0.10 18.33
N LEU A 23 8.71 0.27 17.09
CA LEU A 23 8.23 1.60 16.75
C LEU A 23 6.86 1.89 17.39
N MET A 24 5.95 0.91 17.40
CA MET A 24 4.65 1.00 18.10
C MET A 24 4.78 1.25 19.60
N ASN A 25 5.75 0.60 20.25
CA ASN A 25 5.92 0.67 21.70
C ASN A 25 6.79 1.85 22.15
N SER A 26 7.56 2.44 21.24
CA SER A 26 8.46 3.54 21.57
C SER A 26 7.72 4.87 21.75
N SER A 27 8.06 5.61 22.81
CA SER A 27 7.50 6.94 23.10
C SER A 27 8.33 8.09 22.51
N SER A 28 9.65 7.94 22.38
CA SER A 28 10.51 9.01 21.90
C SER A 28 10.57 9.08 20.38
N ILE A 29 10.38 10.28 19.83
CA ILE A 29 10.42 10.56 18.38
C ILE A 29 11.75 10.14 17.75
N TYR A 30 12.88 10.34 18.44
CA TYR A 30 14.19 9.96 17.92
C TYR A 30 14.35 8.44 17.71
N ILE A 31 13.84 7.62 18.64
CA ILE A 31 13.84 6.16 18.48
C ILE A 31 12.90 5.75 17.33
N GLN A 32 11.74 6.40 17.22
CA GLN A 32 10.83 6.16 16.10
C GLN A 32 11.46 6.53 14.74
N TRP A 33 12.22 7.63 14.68
CA TRP A 33 12.97 8.02 13.49
C TRP A 33 14.07 7.00 13.16
N LEU A 34 14.86 6.58 14.15
CA LEU A 34 15.92 5.58 13.96
C LEU A 34 15.37 4.23 13.49
N THR A 35 14.27 3.76 14.09
CA THR A 35 13.61 2.50 13.67
C THR A 35 13.08 2.60 12.24
N MET A 36 12.55 3.76 11.85
CA MET A 36 12.20 4.04 10.46
C MET A 36 13.42 3.96 9.54
N GLU A 37 14.56 4.59 9.85
CA GLU A 37 15.77 4.52 9.02
C GLU A 37 16.31 3.08 8.89
N PHE A 38 16.42 2.35 10.00
CA PHE A 38 16.85 0.95 9.96
C PHE A 38 15.95 0.09 9.07
N SER A 39 14.63 0.33 9.12
CA SER A 39 13.70 -0.37 8.23
C SER A 39 13.96 -0.07 6.75
N THR A 40 14.31 1.17 6.40
CA THR A 40 14.63 1.52 5.01
C THR A 40 15.89 0.83 4.51
N ILE A 41 16.95 0.76 5.34
CA ILE A 41 18.21 0.11 5.00
C ILE A 41 18.00 -1.39 4.74
N ILE A 42 17.26 -2.06 5.62
CA ILE A 42 16.93 -3.49 5.46
C ILE A 42 16.10 -3.72 4.19
N MET A 43 15.19 -2.80 3.86
CA MET A 43 14.34 -2.96 2.68
C MET A 43 15.10 -2.70 1.38
N ILE A 44 16.04 -1.76 1.37
CA ILE A 44 16.94 -1.53 0.25
C ILE A 44 17.84 -2.75 0.03
N SER A 45 18.36 -3.36 1.11
CA SER A 45 19.17 -4.57 1.00
C SER A 45 18.35 -5.74 0.43
N MET A 46 17.12 -5.94 0.90
CA MET A 46 16.20 -6.95 0.34
C MET A 46 15.96 -6.77 -1.17
N ILE A 47 15.77 -5.52 -1.63
CA ILE A 47 15.55 -5.22 -3.04
C ILE A 47 16.80 -5.59 -3.86
N ASN A 48 17.99 -5.26 -3.35
CA ASN A 48 19.26 -5.43 -4.04
C ASN A 48 19.69 -6.88 -4.20
N ILE A 49 19.50 -7.74 -3.19
CA ILE A 49 20.06 -9.11 -3.17
C ILE A 49 19.68 -9.94 -4.40
N LYS A 50 18.50 -9.71 -4.99
CA LYS A 50 17.98 -10.51 -6.11
C LYS A 50 17.80 -9.72 -7.41
N SER A 51 18.08 -8.42 -7.42
CA SER A 51 17.75 -7.57 -8.55
C SER A 51 18.92 -7.38 -9.49
N MET A 52 18.71 -7.69 -10.77
CA MET A 52 19.62 -7.23 -11.84
C MET A 52 19.61 -5.70 -11.96
N ASN A 53 18.46 -5.07 -11.73
CA ASN A 53 18.31 -3.62 -11.85
C ASN A 53 18.55 -2.89 -10.51
N LYS A 54 19.80 -2.49 -10.27
CA LYS A 54 20.19 -1.69 -9.09
C LYS A 54 19.66 -0.25 -9.10
N ILE A 55 19.16 0.25 -10.24
CA ILE A 55 18.59 1.60 -10.34
C ILE A 55 17.45 1.81 -9.33
N ILE A 56 16.67 0.76 -9.05
CA ILE A 56 15.52 0.84 -8.14
C ILE A 56 15.95 1.15 -6.71
N SER A 57 16.97 0.44 -6.21
CA SER A 57 17.45 0.60 -4.85
C SER A 57 18.17 1.93 -4.66
N ILE A 58 18.95 2.36 -5.65
CA ILE A 58 19.64 3.66 -5.63
C ILE A 58 18.62 4.80 -5.61
N LEU A 59 17.62 4.78 -6.48
CA LEU A 59 16.58 5.83 -6.50
C LEU A 59 15.78 5.88 -5.19
N TYR A 60 15.41 4.71 -4.65
CA TYR A 60 14.72 4.65 -3.37
C TYR A 60 15.60 5.19 -2.24
N PHE A 61 16.86 4.75 -2.16
CA PHE A 61 17.81 5.22 -1.15
C PHE A 61 17.95 6.74 -1.17
N MET A 62 18.27 7.32 -2.33
CA MET A 62 18.51 8.77 -2.45
C MET A 62 17.31 9.61 -2.01
N ILE A 63 16.09 9.25 -2.44
CA ILE A 63 14.89 10.02 -2.07
C ILE A 63 14.54 9.78 -0.60
N SER A 64 14.68 8.54 -0.12
CA SER A 64 14.41 8.19 1.28
C SER A 64 15.38 8.87 2.25
N SER A 65 16.66 9.04 1.88
CA SER A 65 17.67 9.70 2.71
C SER A 65 17.49 11.21 2.73
N ILE A 66 17.16 11.83 1.59
CA ILE A 66 16.86 13.27 1.54
C ILE A 66 15.64 13.59 2.41
N SER A 67 14.57 12.80 2.28
CA SER A 67 13.38 13.00 3.10
C SER A 67 13.63 12.76 4.60
N SER A 68 14.44 11.77 4.97
CA SER A 68 14.75 11.51 6.39
C SER A 68 15.68 12.54 7.02
N LEU A 69 16.60 13.10 6.24
CA LEU A 69 17.43 14.24 6.68
C LEU A 69 16.58 15.48 6.87
N MET A 70 15.64 15.76 5.96
CA MET A 70 14.71 16.87 6.11
C MET A 70 13.82 16.71 7.36
N THR A 71 13.27 15.51 7.62
CA THR A 71 12.44 15.29 8.81
C THR A 71 13.21 15.53 10.10
N ILE A 72 14.42 14.97 10.25
CA ILE A 72 15.19 15.12 11.49
C ILE A 72 15.69 16.55 11.70
N MET A 73 16.03 17.27 10.62
CA MET A 73 16.38 18.70 10.73
C MET A 73 15.18 19.51 11.22
N ILE A 74 13.99 19.32 10.67
CA ILE A 74 12.79 20.04 11.14
C ILE A 74 12.49 19.71 12.60
N ILE A 75 12.60 18.43 13.00
CA ILE A 75 12.35 17.99 14.38
C ILE A 75 13.36 18.59 15.35
N SER A 76 14.64 18.62 15.01
CA SER A 76 15.70 19.12 15.90
C SER A 76 15.65 20.64 16.09
N PHE A 77 15.41 21.41 15.02
CA PHE A 77 15.29 22.87 15.13
C PHE A 77 14.02 23.32 15.86
N ASN A 78 12.92 22.59 15.71
CA ASN A 78 11.61 22.98 16.24
C ASN A 78 11.09 22.06 17.35
N PHE A 79 12.00 21.41 18.09
CA PHE A 79 11.62 20.39 19.07
C PHE A 79 10.62 20.90 20.11
N THR A 80 10.81 22.12 20.61
CA THR A 80 9.90 22.75 21.58
C THR A 80 8.53 23.02 20.96
N GLN A 81 8.51 23.60 19.75
CA GLN A 81 7.28 24.03 19.06
C GLN A 81 6.40 22.85 18.62
N LEU A 82 6.99 21.69 18.37
CA LEU A 82 6.26 20.46 18.04
C LEU A 82 5.31 20.02 19.16
N PHE A 83 5.78 20.09 20.41
CA PHE A 83 5.02 19.63 21.57
C PHE A 83 4.11 20.71 22.16
N THR A 84 4.56 21.96 22.20
CA THR A 84 3.88 23.01 22.98
C THR A 84 2.97 23.90 22.14
N LEU A 85 3.34 24.23 20.90
CA LEU A 85 2.70 25.30 20.14
C LEU A 85 1.92 24.82 18.91
N LYS A 86 2.13 23.58 18.45
CA LYS A 86 1.44 22.97 17.29
C LYS A 86 1.37 23.93 16.10
N ASN A 87 2.52 24.48 15.69
CA ASN A 87 2.59 25.42 14.58
C ASN A 87 2.18 24.76 13.25
N PRO A 88 1.17 25.29 12.53
CA PRO A 88 0.65 24.68 11.31
C PRO A 88 1.70 24.63 10.18
N ASP A 89 2.60 25.61 10.11
CA ASP A 89 3.64 25.69 9.09
C ASP A 89 4.67 24.57 9.26
N ILE A 90 5.03 24.25 10.51
CA ILE A 90 5.97 23.16 10.82
C ILE A 90 5.33 21.81 10.47
N ASN A 91 4.06 21.62 10.80
CA ASN A 91 3.32 20.42 10.41
C ASN A 91 3.27 20.28 8.88
N LEU A 92 3.18 21.38 8.13
CA LEU A 92 3.15 21.36 6.68
C LEU A 92 4.51 21.01 6.08
N MET A 93 5.60 21.55 6.63
CA MET A 93 6.97 21.16 6.25
C MET A 93 7.23 19.67 6.53
N LEU A 94 6.80 19.18 7.69
CA LEU A 94 6.90 17.77 8.06
C LEU A 94 6.07 16.89 7.12
N MET A 95 4.85 17.31 6.79
CA MET A 95 3.99 16.61 5.83
C MET A 95 4.67 16.49 4.46
N ILE A 96 5.24 17.58 3.93
CA ILE A 96 5.97 17.57 2.65
C ILE A 96 7.12 16.57 2.68
N SER A 97 7.95 16.60 3.75
CA SER A 97 9.08 15.69 3.88
C SER A 97 8.66 14.22 3.93
N MET A 98 7.59 13.90 4.66
CA MET A 98 7.07 12.54 4.74
C MET A 98 6.36 12.08 3.46
N PHE A 99 5.71 12.99 2.73
CA PHE A 99 5.12 12.69 1.42
C PHE A 99 6.18 12.35 0.38
N MET A 100 7.34 13.01 0.43
CA MET A 100 8.50 12.60 -0.37
C MET A 100 8.91 11.16 -0.06
N LYS A 101 8.95 10.76 1.22
CA LYS A 101 9.35 9.40 1.63
C LYS A 101 8.35 8.32 1.24
N ILE A 102 7.06 8.56 1.45
CA ILE A 102 5.97 7.60 1.13
C ILE A 102 5.68 7.57 -0.39
N GLY A 103 6.12 8.60 -1.13
CA GLY A 103 5.86 8.74 -2.57
C GLY A 103 4.42 9.12 -2.88
N MET A 104 3.85 10.02 -2.07
CA MET A 104 2.51 10.56 -2.27
C MET A 104 2.56 11.77 -3.21
N PHE A 105 1.41 12.15 -3.78
CA PHE A 105 1.31 13.37 -4.57
C PHE A 105 1.71 14.59 -3.70
N PRO A 106 2.49 15.55 -4.22
CA PRO A 106 2.97 15.73 -5.60
C PRO A 106 4.20 14.89 -6.00
N PHE A 107 4.91 14.30 -5.04
CA PHE A 107 6.13 13.51 -5.25
C PHE A 107 5.86 12.05 -5.65
N CYS A 108 4.86 11.81 -6.50
CA CYS A 108 4.40 10.48 -6.87
C CYS A 108 5.23 9.84 -8.02
N SER A 109 5.88 10.68 -8.83
CA SER A 109 6.55 10.27 -10.08
C SER A 109 7.64 9.21 -9.88
N TRP A 110 8.52 9.40 -8.88
CA TRP A 110 9.61 8.47 -8.60
C TRP A 110 9.10 7.09 -8.16
N MET A 111 8.04 7.07 -7.36
CA MET A 111 7.42 5.84 -6.87
C MET A 111 6.83 5.04 -8.03
N ILE A 112 6.09 5.69 -8.94
CA ILE A 112 5.53 5.04 -10.14
C ILE A 112 6.64 4.47 -11.05
N LEU A 113 7.76 5.19 -11.21
CA LEU A 113 8.91 4.71 -11.98
C LEU A 113 9.52 3.44 -11.38
N ILE A 114 9.64 3.39 -10.05
CA ILE A 114 10.09 2.21 -9.31
C ILE A 114 9.15 1.02 -9.51
N TYR A 115 7.83 1.22 -9.44
CA TYR A 115 6.84 0.15 -9.67
C TYR A 115 6.99 -0.47 -11.06
N ASN A 116 7.28 0.31 -12.10
CA ASN A 116 7.40 -0.21 -13.46
C ASN A 116 8.63 -1.10 -13.65
N LYS A 117 9.76 -0.68 -13.10
CA LYS A 117 11.05 -1.36 -13.25
C LYS A 117 11.22 -2.55 -12.31
N SER A 118 10.42 -2.63 -11.25
CA SER A 118 10.52 -3.66 -10.21
C SER A 118 9.89 -5.00 -10.59
N SER A 119 10.38 -6.08 -9.98
CA SER A 119 9.80 -7.42 -10.07
C SER A 119 8.57 -7.55 -9.15
N TRP A 120 7.70 -8.54 -9.40
CA TRP A 120 6.49 -8.77 -8.61
C TRP A 120 6.76 -8.89 -7.10
N SER A 121 7.83 -9.59 -6.69
CA SER A 121 8.20 -9.67 -5.27
C SER A 121 8.68 -8.35 -4.68
N GLN A 122 9.31 -7.49 -5.46
CA GLN A 122 9.72 -6.16 -4.99
C GLN A 122 8.52 -5.23 -4.87
N ILE A 123 7.56 -5.31 -5.81
CA ILE A 123 6.29 -4.55 -5.76
C ILE A 123 5.57 -4.82 -4.44
N PHE A 124 5.56 -6.07 -3.96
CA PHE A 124 5.00 -6.42 -2.64
C PHE A 124 5.67 -5.65 -1.49
N ILE A 125 7.00 -5.71 -1.46
CA ILE A 125 7.85 -5.15 -0.41
C ILE A 125 7.68 -3.62 -0.35
N ILE A 126 7.64 -2.98 -1.51
CA ILE A 126 7.53 -1.52 -1.65
C ILE A 126 6.14 -1.00 -1.26
N SER A 127 5.06 -1.75 -1.56
CA SER A 127 3.70 -1.29 -1.28
C SER A 127 3.23 -1.50 0.15
N THR A 128 3.84 -2.42 0.89
CA THR A 128 3.39 -2.81 2.24
C THR A 128 4.32 -2.21 3.29
N PHE A 129 5.35 -2.96 3.67
CA PHE A 129 6.25 -2.65 4.77
C PHE A 129 6.98 -1.31 4.62
N MET A 130 7.44 -0.96 3.40
CA MET A 130 8.10 0.34 3.14
C MET A 130 7.17 1.55 3.34
N LYS A 131 5.84 1.35 3.34
CA LYS A 131 4.86 2.43 3.57
C LYS A 131 4.34 2.44 5.00
N PHE A 132 4.08 1.27 5.58
CA PHE A 132 3.48 1.11 6.89
C PHE A 132 4.29 1.78 8.01
N ILE A 133 5.61 1.59 7.99
CA ILE A 133 6.50 2.14 9.03
C ILE A 133 6.53 3.68 8.94
N PRO A 134 6.80 4.31 7.78
CA PRO A 134 6.71 5.77 7.64
C PRO A 134 5.32 6.34 7.93
N ILE A 135 4.23 5.65 7.56
CA ILE A 135 2.87 6.14 7.82
C ILE A 135 2.55 6.12 9.33
N TYR A 136 3.03 5.12 10.08
CA TYR A 136 2.87 5.17 11.53
C TYR A 136 3.69 6.30 12.15
N PHE A 137 4.96 6.45 11.73
CA PHE A 137 5.80 7.56 12.18
C PHE A 137 5.19 8.93 11.85
N PHE A 138 4.57 9.08 10.67
CA PHE A 138 3.83 10.29 10.29
C PHE A 138 2.81 10.70 11.34
N SER A 139 2.03 9.74 11.85
CA SER A 139 1.00 10.03 12.85
C SER A 139 1.54 10.41 14.23
N SER A 140 2.76 10.00 14.56
CA SER A 140 3.39 10.32 15.85
C SER A 140 3.86 11.77 15.94
N ILE A 141 4.13 12.41 14.78
CA ILE A 141 4.74 13.74 14.73
C ILE A 141 3.73 14.81 14.28
N ILE A 142 2.82 14.48 13.37
CA ILE A 142 2.00 15.48 12.68
C ILE A 142 0.60 15.50 13.27
N ASN A 143 0.17 16.70 13.68
CA ASN A 143 -1.24 16.99 13.93
C ASN A 143 -1.88 17.46 12.63
N LEU A 144 -2.84 16.69 12.12
CA LEU A 144 -3.54 17.00 10.87
C LEU A 144 -4.48 18.20 11.07
N SER A 145 -4.15 19.32 10.42
CA SER A 145 -5.08 20.44 10.30
C SER A 145 -6.14 20.15 9.23
N PRO A 146 -7.33 20.79 9.29
CA PRO A 146 -8.34 20.69 8.25
C PRO A 146 -7.79 20.91 6.83
N ILE A 147 -6.84 21.83 6.65
CA ILE A 147 -6.19 22.12 5.37
C ILE A 147 -5.34 20.93 4.87
N MET A 148 -4.65 20.23 5.76
CA MET A 148 -3.88 19.02 5.38
C MET A 148 -4.80 17.89 4.97
N ILE A 149 -5.95 17.78 5.63
CA ILE A 149 -6.95 16.76 5.35
C ILE A 149 -7.60 17.01 3.98
N THR A 150 -7.95 18.27 3.65
CA THR A 150 -8.44 18.60 2.30
C THR A 150 -7.40 18.29 1.23
N PHE A 151 -6.13 18.54 1.50
CA PHE A 151 -5.03 18.18 0.61
C PHE A 151 -4.92 16.66 0.41
N LEU A 152 -5.06 15.84 1.46
CA LEU A 152 -5.10 14.37 1.35
C LEU A 152 -6.24 13.88 0.45
N PHE A 153 -7.44 14.47 0.55
CA PHE A 153 -8.57 14.09 -0.30
C PHE A 153 -8.36 14.49 -1.76
N LEU A 154 -7.83 15.70 -2.02
CA LEU A 154 -7.47 16.13 -3.37
C LEU A 154 -6.40 15.23 -3.98
N ASN A 155 -5.37 14.86 -3.20
CA ASN A 155 -4.33 13.92 -3.64
C ASN A 155 -4.91 12.59 -4.11
N ASN A 156 -5.94 12.09 -3.41
CA ASN A 156 -6.66 10.88 -3.79
C ASN A 156 -7.39 10.97 -5.12
N LEU A 157 -8.04 12.10 -5.38
CA LEU A 157 -8.64 12.34 -6.68
C LEU A 157 -7.59 12.39 -7.78
N PHE A 158 -6.52 13.18 -7.59
CA PHE A 158 -5.48 13.32 -8.61
C PHE A 158 -4.83 11.98 -8.97
N ILE A 159 -4.46 11.17 -7.97
CA ILE A 159 -3.85 9.86 -8.26
C ILE A 159 -4.83 8.92 -8.97
N SER A 160 -6.12 9.01 -8.65
CA SER A 160 -7.16 8.19 -9.28
C SER A 160 -7.42 8.52 -10.74
N LEU A 161 -7.18 9.76 -11.13
CA LEU A 161 -7.27 10.20 -12.53
C LEU A 161 -5.96 9.91 -13.27
N TYR A 162 -4.81 10.10 -12.61
CA TYR A 162 -3.48 9.92 -13.19
C TYR A 162 -3.21 8.49 -13.70
N THR A 163 -3.79 7.48 -13.04
CA THR A 163 -3.69 6.06 -13.45
C THR A 163 -4.01 5.82 -14.93
N ASN A 164 -4.89 6.65 -15.52
CA ASN A 164 -5.50 6.37 -16.81
C ASN A 164 -4.65 6.83 -17.99
N LEU A 165 -3.72 7.76 -17.74
CA LEU A 165 -2.91 8.39 -18.77
C LEU A 165 -1.95 7.40 -19.45
N ASN A 166 -1.62 6.28 -18.80
CA ASN A 166 -0.76 5.23 -19.37
C ASN A 166 -0.98 3.88 -18.67
N PHE A 167 -1.95 3.09 -19.14
CA PHE A 167 -2.31 1.83 -18.50
C PHE A 167 -1.22 0.75 -18.61
N SER A 168 -0.71 0.35 -17.46
CA SER A 168 0.01 -0.92 -17.29
C SER A 168 -0.34 -1.49 -15.91
N ILE A 169 -0.27 -2.82 -15.77
CA ILE A 169 -0.66 -3.48 -14.52
C ILE A 169 0.21 -2.99 -13.35
N LYS A 170 1.52 -2.80 -13.57
CA LYS A 170 2.44 -2.32 -12.54
C LYS A 170 2.18 -0.86 -12.16
N LYS A 171 1.92 0.04 -13.14
CA LYS A 171 1.52 1.43 -12.85
C LYS A 171 0.22 1.47 -12.07
N LEU A 172 -0.77 0.66 -12.44
CA LEU A 172 -2.06 0.59 -11.73
C LEU A 172 -1.86 0.22 -10.25
N PHE A 173 -1.06 -0.82 -9.96
CA PHE A 173 -0.75 -1.19 -8.58
C PHE A 173 0.09 -0.14 -7.84
N GLY A 174 1.00 0.54 -8.55
CA GLY A 174 1.74 1.66 -7.99
C GLY A 174 0.80 2.78 -7.55
N CYS A 175 -0.03 3.28 -8.46
CA CYS A 175 -1.00 4.33 -8.16
C CYS A 175 -2.02 3.90 -7.09
N SER A 176 -2.49 2.65 -7.10
CA SER A 176 -3.43 2.19 -6.07
C SER A 176 -2.80 2.05 -4.70
N SER A 177 -1.52 1.67 -4.62
CA SER A 177 -0.79 1.70 -3.35
C SER A 177 -0.63 3.14 -2.83
N ILE A 178 -0.55 4.14 -3.71
CA ILE A 178 -0.43 5.57 -3.36
C ILE A 178 -1.79 6.11 -2.91
N PHE A 179 -2.87 5.69 -3.59
CA PHE A 179 -4.22 5.94 -3.14
C PHE A 179 -4.50 5.33 -1.76
N ASN A 180 -4.08 4.09 -1.51
CA ASN A 180 -4.29 3.48 -0.19
C ASN A 180 -3.41 4.11 0.90
N SER A 181 -2.26 4.73 0.57
CA SER A 181 -1.44 5.40 1.59
C SER A 181 -2.11 6.61 2.25
N SER A 182 -2.92 7.38 1.52
CA SER A 182 -3.70 8.46 2.12
C SER A 182 -4.83 7.92 3.00
N LEU A 183 -5.49 6.82 2.58
CA LEU A 183 -6.50 6.14 3.40
C LEU A 183 -5.87 5.63 4.70
N PHE A 184 -4.67 5.05 4.65
CA PHE A 184 -3.94 4.65 5.84
C PHE A 184 -3.65 5.83 6.78
N ILE A 185 -3.26 7.00 6.25
CA ILE A 185 -3.04 8.20 7.07
C ILE A 185 -4.35 8.65 7.74
N LEU A 186 -5.46 8.68 7.00
CA LEU A 186 -6.78 9.02 7.53
C LEU A 186 -7.25 8.01 8.59
N MET A 187 -7.00 6.71 8.38
CA MET A 187 -7.31 5.64 9.32
C MET A 187 -6.57 5.80 10.64
N ILE A 188 -5.26 6.05 10.60
CA ILE A 188 -4.50 6.18 11.86
C ILE A 188 -4.99 7.39 12.64
N TYR A 189 -5.32 8.47 11.95
CA TYR A 189 -5.82 9.69 12.57
C TYR A 189 -7.17 9.48 13.26
N SER A 190 -8.08 8.70 12.65
CA SER A 190 -9.37 8.39 13.28
C SER A 190 -9.23 7.34 14.37
N ASN A 191 -8.61 6.19 14.06
CA ASN A 191 -8.46 5.08 14.99
C ASN A 191 -7.28 4.17 14.62
N LYS A 192 -6.26 4.14 15.50
CA LYS A 192 -5.05 3.31 15.35
C LYS A 192 -5.35 1.81 15.18
N ASN A 193 -6.40 1.29 15.83
CA ASN A 193 -6.75 -0.13 15.73
C ASN A 193 -7.30 -0.47 14.34
N LEU A 194 -8.10 0.43 13.78
CA LEU A 194 -8.67 0.27 12.44
C LEU A 194 -7.58 0.31 11.37
N PHE A 195 -6.57 1.15 11.55
CA PHE A 195 -5.37 1.12 10.73
C PHE A 195 -4.67 -0.24 10.77
N LEU A 196 -4.38 -0.79 11.96
CA LEU A 196 -3.69 -2.08 12.10
C LEU A 196 -4.47 -3.21 11.41
N LEU A 197 -5.79 -3.27 11.60
CA LEU A 197 -6.66 -4.22 10.93
C LEU A 197 -6.61 -4.07 9.41
N PHE A 198 -6.72 -2.84 8.91
CA PHE A 198 -6.69 -2.57 7.47
C PHE A 198 -5.33 -2.90 6.86
N MET A 199 -4.22 -2.66 7.56
CA MET A 199 -2.88 -3.07 7.11
C MET A 199 -2.74 -4.58 6.96
N ILE A 200 -3.27 -5.35 7.92
CA ILE A 200 -3.22 -6.82 7.86
C ILE A 200 -4.04 -7.31 6.67
N ILE A 201 -5.27 -6.81 6.50
CA ILE A 201 -6.16 -7.18 5.38
C ILE A 201 -5.57 -6.78 4.02
N TYR A 202 -5.01 -5.58 3.91
CA TYR A 202 -4.38 -5.10 2.69
C TYR A 202 -3.14 -5.92 2.32
N SER A 203 -2.25 -6.16 3.29
CA SER A 203 -1.03 -6.93 3.03
C SER A 203 -1.33 -8.36 2.61
N THR A 204 -2.28 -9.03 3.27
CA THR A 204 -2.66 -10.42 2.96
C THR A 204 -3.34 -10.55 1.59
N SER A 205 -4.26 -9.64 1.24
CA SER A 205 -4.93 -9.65 -0.07
C SER A 205 -3.95 -9.34 -1.21
N PHE A 206 -3.04 -8.38 -1.00
CA PHE A 206 -2.03 -8.01 -2.00
C PHE A 206 -0.97 -9.10 -2.20
N LEU A 207 -0.55 -9.77 -1.13
CA LEU A 207 0.42 -10.87 -1.19
C LEU A 207 -0.11 -12.02 -2.06
N ASN A 208 -1.37 -12.41 -1.85
CA ASN A 208 -2.03 -13.44 -2.66
C ASN A 208 -2.06 -13.08 -4.15
N LEU A 209 -2.44 -11.84 -4.45
CA LEU A 209 -2.49 -11.34 -5.82
C LEU A 209 -1.11 -11.30 -6.48
N ILE A 210 -0.08 -10.87 -5.78
CA ILE A 210 1.28 -10.82 -6.35
C ILE A 210 1.85 -12.20 -6.58
N LEU A 211 1.58 -13.15 -5.68
CA LEU A 211 2.02 -14.51 -5.86
C LEU A 211 1.38 -15.10 -7.12
N THR A 212 0.07 -14.97 -7.33
CA THR A 212 -0.58 -15.44 -8.56
C THR A 212 0.04 -14.78 -9.81
N MET A 213 0.21 -13.46 -9.80
CA MET A 213 0.82 -12.72 -10.91
C MET A 213 2.26 -13.18 -11.22
N LYS A 214 3.03 -13.49 -10.18
CA LYS A 214 4.40 -14.01 -10.31
C LYS A 214 4.40 -15.44 -10.86
N PHE A 215 3.52 -16.32 -10.36
CA PHE A 215 3.43 -17.71 -10.84
C PHE A 215 3.09 -17.79 -12.33
N TYR A 216 2.15 -16.96 -12.79
CA TYR A 216 1.75 -16.92 -14.20
C TYR A 216 2.62 -16.00 -15.07
N ASN A 217 3.67 -15.39 -14.50
CA ASN A 217 4.56 -14.46 -15.18
C ASN A 217 3.82 -13.37 -15.99
N ILE A 218 2.70 -12.89 -15.45
CA ILE A 218 1.89 -11.87 -16.10
C ILE A 218 2.72 -10.60 -16.17
N LYS A 219 2.92 -10.05 -17.37
CA LYS A 219 3.62 -8.79 -17.60
C LYS A 219 2.82 -8.00 -18.64
N ASN A 220 2.64 -6.70 -18.41
CA ASN A 220 2.08 -5.74 -19.38
C ASN A 220 0.84 -6.22 -20.15
N LEU A 221 -0.21 -6.67 -19.45
CA LEU A 221 -1.50 -7.11 -20.02
C LEU A 221 -1.46 -8.42 -20.84
N ASN A 222 -0.38 -9.20 -20.77
CA ASN A 222 -0.34 -10.53 -21.37
C ASN A 222 -0.85 -11.59 -20.40
N PHE A 223 -1.98 -12.23 -20.76
CA PHE A 223 -2.68 -13.22 -19.94
C PHE A 223 -2.68 -14.64 -20.54
N ASN A 224 -1.85 -14.89 -21.56
CA ASN A 224 -1.93 -16.09 -22.42
C ASN A 224 -1.59 -17.43 -21.73
N ASN A 225 -1.00 -17.41 -20.53
CA ASN A 225 -0.49 -18.62 -19.86
C ASN A 225 -1.36 -19.07 -18.68
N ILE A 226 -2.61 -18.62 -18.59
CA ILE A 226 -3.46 -18.83 -17.43
C ILE A 226 -4.52 -19.89 -17.75
N SER A 227 -4.63 -20.91 -16.90
CA SER A 227 -5.70 -21.90 -16.98
C SER A 227 -7.06 -21.27 -16.66
N LEU A 228 -8.15 -21.82 -17.18
CA LEU A 228 -9.51 -21.29 -17.02
C LEU A 228 -9.89 -21.05 -15.54
N ASN A 229 -9.69 -22.06 -14.68
CA ASN A 229 -9.99 -21.92 -13.24
C ASN A 229 -9.09 -20.90 -12.54
N SER A 230 -7.81 -20.79 -12.94
CA SER A 230 -6.92 -19.78 -12.35
C SER A 230 -7.21 -18.37 -12.82
N TYR A 231 -7.81 -18.22 -14.00
CA TYR A 231 -8.25 -16.94 -14.51
C TYR A 231 -9.40 -16.39 -13.66
N TYR A 232 -10.40 -17.20 -13.34
CA TYR A 232 -11.45 -16.81 -12.40
C TYR A 232 -10.92 -16.52 -11.00
N LEU A 233 -9.99 -17.34 -10.50
CA LEU A 233 -9.33 -17.05 -9.21
C LEU A 233 -8.58 -15.72 -9.23
N LEU A 234 -7.90 -15.38 -10.33
CA LEU A 234 -7.19 -14.12 -10.47
C LEU A 234 -8.16 -12.93 -10.50
N ILE A 235 -9.29 -13.06 -11.19
CA ILE A 235 -10.36 -12.04 -11.19
C ILE A 235 -10.90 -11.82 -9.77
N LEU A 236 -11.20 -12.90 -9.05
CA LEU A 236 -11.68 -12.83 -7.67
C LEU A 236 -10.63 -12.17 -6.76
N MET A 237 -9.35 -12.52 -6.86
CA MET A 237 -8.28 -11.87 -6.10
C MET A 237 -8.13 -10.37 -6.43
N LEU A 238 -8.39 -9.98 -7.67
CA LEU A 238 -8.42 -8.57 -8.06
C LEU A 238 -9.61 -7.85 -7.46
N PHE A 239 -10.80 -8.44 -7.43
CA PHE A 239 -11.96 -7.83 -6.78
C PHE A 239 -11.78 -7.70 -5.27
N MET A 240 -11.18 -8.72 -4.63
CA MET A 240 -10.73 -8.66 -3.24
C MET A 240 -9.83 -7.43 -3.03
N TYR A 241 -8.77 -7.29 -3.81
CA TYR A 241 -7.84 -6.16 -3.66
C TYR A 241 -8.47 -4.80 -4.02
N ALA A 242 -9.36 -4.77 -5.00
CA ALA A 242 -10.04 -3.57 -5.46
C ALA A 242 -11.11 -3.06 -4.50
N SER A 243 -11.35 -3.71 -3.35
CA SER A 243 -12.42 -3.36 -2.40
C SER A 243 -13.82 -3.39 -3.02
N PHE A 244 -14.14 -4.46 -3.74
CA PHE A 244 -15.50 -4.67 -4.23
C PHE A 244 -16.46 -4.98 -3.06
N PRO A 245 -17.76 -4.59 -3.12
CA PRO A 245 -18.67 -4.62 -1.97
C PRO A 245 -18.81 -5.94 -1.21
N LEU A 246 -18.53 -7.07 -1.86
CA LEU A 246 -18.67 -8.42 -1.28
C LEU A 246 -17.52 -8.84 -0.36
N PHE A 247 -16.47 -8.02 -0.23
CA PHE A 247 -15.21 -8.42 0.39
C PHE A 247 -14.80 -7.53 1.56
N MET A 248 -14.08 -8.10 2.52
CA MET A 248 -13.67 -7.44 3.77
C MET A 248 -12.92 -6.10 3.58
N THR A 249 -12.14 -5.99 2.50
CA THR A 249 -11.45 -4.76 2.09
C THR A 249 -12.38 -3.57 1.86
N PHE A 250 -13.63 -3.83 1.45
CA PHE A 250 -14.65 -2.79 1.29
C PHE A 250 -15.19 -2.36 2.65
N MET A 251 -15.45 -3.31 3.56
CA MET A 251 -15.91 -3.00 4.92
C MET A 251 -14.96 -2.06 5.64
N MET A 252 -13.66 -2.33 5.60
CA MET A 252 -12.67 -1.42 6.19
C MET A 252 -12.77 0.01 5.64
N LYS A 253 -12.98 0.18 4.33
CA LYS A 253 -13.19 1.51 3.74
C LYS A 253 -14.51 2.14 4.17
N TRP A 254 -15.57 1.34 4.32
CA TRP A 254 -16.85 1.83 4.80
C TRP A 254 -16.77 2.31 6.25
N GLU A 255 -16.13 1.52 7.12
CA GLU A 255 -15.88 1.91 8.51
C GLU A 255 -15.12 3.23 8.59
N LEU A 256 -14.05 3.40 7.79
CA LEU A 256 -13.35 4.69 7.70
C LEU A 256 -14.31 5.83 7.42
N ILE A 257 -15.20 5.65 6.44
CA ILE A 257 -16.13 6.71 6.05
C ILE A 257 -17.11 7.00 7.19
N TYR A 258 -17.58 5.98 7.90
CA TYR A 258 -18.40 6.16 9.08
C TYR A 258 -17.68 7.01 10.14
N TYR A 259 -16.42 6.70 10.47
CA TYR A 259 -15.63 7.49 11.41
C TYR A 259 -15.34 8.91 10.92
N LEU A 260 -15.09 9.09 9.61
CA LEU A 260 -14.85 10.41 9.03
C LEU A 260 -16.13 11.27 9.05
N ASN A 261 -17.31 10.66 8.90
CA ASN A 261 -18.60 11.36 8.93
C ASN A 261 -18.93 11.98 10.28
N LEU A 262 -18.33 11.48 11.36
CA LEU A 262 -18.47 12.09 12.69
C LEU A 262 -17.67 13.38 12.82
N ASN A 263 -16.54 13.50 12.12
CA ASN A 263 -15.54 14.55 12.36
C ASN A 263 -15.42 15.57 11.21
N PHE A 264 -15.86 15.23 10.00
CA PHE A 264 -15.63 16.02 8.79
C PHE A 264 -16.92 16.36 8.06
N SER A 265 -16.85 17.40 7.23
CA SER A 265 -17.99 17.85 6.43
C SER A 265 -18.37 16.83 5.34
N ASN A 266 -19.66 16.75 5.06
CA ASN A 266 -20.22 15.86 4.03
C ASN A 266 -19.56 16.04 2.65
N ASN A 267 -19.15 17.27 2.31
CA ASN A 267 -18.49 17.57 1.03
C ASN A 267 -17.14 16.85 0.88
N LEU A 268 -16.34 16.78 1.94
CA LEU A 268 -15.03 16.09 1.91
C LEU A 268 -15.22 14.58 1.79
N ILE A 269 -16.25 14.04 2.43
CA ILE A 269 -16.58 12.62 2.39
C ILE A 269 -17.08 12.24 0.99
N PHE A 270 -17.92 13.08 0.39
CA PHE A 270 -18.34 12.91 -0.99
C PHE A 270 -17.14 12.90 -1.95
N LEU A 271 -16.17 13.79 -1.73
CA LEU A 271 -14.92 13.82 -2.50
C LEU A 271 -14.12 12.52 -2.38
N LEU A 272 -14.03 11.96 -1.17
CA LEU A 272 -13.37 10.68 -0.94
C LEU A 272 -14.11 9.55 -1.66
N MET A 273 -15.43 9.49 -1.54
CA MET A 273 -16.27 8.51 -2.22
C MET A 273 -16.06 8.55 -3.74
N LEU A 274 -16.12 9.73 -4.34
CA LEU A 274 -15.83 9.91 -5.77
C LEU A 274 -14.44 9.39 -6.14
N SER A 275 -13.40 9.73 -5.36
CA SER A 275 -12.03 9.28 -5.62
C SER A 275 -11.90 7.75 -5.57
N SER A 276 -12.61 7.11 -4.63
CA SER A 276 -12.65 5.65 -4.52
C SER A 276 -13.35 4.99 -5.71
N MET A 277 -14.41 5.61 -6.22
CA MET A 277 -15.13 5.14 -7.40
C MET A 277 -14.28 5.25 -8.67
N PHE A 278 -13.52 6.34 -8.83
CA PHE A 278 -12.56 6.46 -9.93
C PHE A 278 -11.46 5.40 -9.84
N MET A 279 -10.92 5.13 -8.65
CA MET A 279 -9.96 4.03 -8.48
C MET A 279 -10.56 2.66 -8.84
N LEU A 280 -11.80 2.39 -8.44
CA LEU A 280 -12.54 1.17 -8.81
C LEU A 280 -12.72 1.05 -10.32
N TRP A 281 -13.06 2.14 -11.00
CA TRP A 281 -13.17 2.21 -12.46
C TRP A 281 -11.88 1.77 -13.16
N ASN A 282 -10.73 2.14 -12.62
CA ASN A 282 -9.44 1.77 -13.20
C ASN A 282 -9.17 0.26 -13.12
N TYR A 283 -9.71 -0.43 -12.10
CA TYR A 283 -9.70 -1.89 -12.05
C TYR A 283 -10.68 -2.50 -13.04
N PHE A 284 -11.85 -1.90 -13.28
CA PHE A 284 -12.77 -2.33 -14.35
C PHE A 284 -12.16 -2.27 -15.73
N ILE A 285 -11.34 -1.26 -16.01
CA ILE A 285 -10.57 -1.19 -17.26
C ILE A 285 -9.62 -2.38 -17.37
N LEU A 286 -8.94 -2.75 -16.28
CA LEU A 286 -8.09 -3.94 -16.26
C LEU A 286 -8.90 -5.23 -16.51
N PHE A 287 -10.07 -5.37 -15.89
CA PHE A 287 -10.97 -6.52 -16.12
C PHE A 287 -11.40 -6.62 -17.58
N LYS A 288 -11.76 -5.50 -18.21
CA LYS A 288 -12.08 -5.44 -19.64
C LYS A 288 -10.92 -5.97 -20.49
N PHE A 289 -9.68 -5.55 -20.20
CA PHE A 289 -8.51 -6.05 -20.93
C PHE A 289 -8.25 -7.53 -20.70
N MET A 290 -8.48 -8.04 -19.49
CA MET A 290 -8.35 -9.46 -19.19
C MET A 290 -9.35 -10.28 -20.02
N ILE A 291 -10.62 -9.87 -20.08
CA ILE A 291 -11.67 -10.59 -20.82
C ILE A 291 -11.37 -10.60 -22.32
N LEU A 292 -11.00 -9.44 -22.88
CA LEU A 292 -10.74 -9.31 -24.33
C LEU A 292 -9.48 -10.07 -24.79
N LYS A 293 -8.45 -10.15 -23.93
CA LYS A 293 -7.16 -10.78 -24.30
C LYS A 293 -7.04 -12.22 -23.85
N PHE A 294 -8.08 -12.80 -23.24
CA PHE A 294 -8.01 -14.18 -22.77
C PHE A 294 -8.02 -15.16 -23.95
N LYS A 295 -6.87 -15.77 -24.21
CA LYS A 295 -6.76 -16.89 -25.16
C LYS A 295 -6.66 -18.19 -24.36
N PHE A 296 -7.55 -19.14 -24.67
CA PHE A 296 -7.53 -20.45 -24.04
C PHE A 296 -6.26 -21.21 -24.42
N ASN A 297 -5.31 -21.31 -23.50
CA ASN A 297 -4.20 -22.26 -23.63
C ASN A 297 -4.47 -23.50 -22.78
N LYS A 298 -4.46 -24.66 -23.44
CA LYS A 298 -4.40 -25.98 -22.80
C LYS A 298 -2.92 -26.30 -22.57
N MET A 299 -2.40 -26.10 -21.35
CA MET A 299 -1.15 -26.69 -20.77
C MET A 299 -0.76 -25.86 -19.52
N THR A 300 -0.20 -26.35 -18.40
CA THR A 300 0.30 -27.66 -17.94
C THR A 300 -0.23 -27.95 -16.51
N LYS A 301 0.00 -29.16 -15.97
CA LYS A 301 -0.60 -29.70 -14.73
C LYS A 301 0.27 -29.59 -13.45
N ILE A 302 1.41 -28.92 -13.45
CA ILE A 302 2.39 -29.10 -12.35
C ILE A 302 2.13 -28.11 -11.19
N ASN A 303 1.92 -28.65 -9.99
CA ASN A 303 1.74 -27.97 -8.69
C ASN A 303 0.64 -26.89 -8.59
N PHE A 304 -0.37 -26.92 -9.47
CA PHE A 304 -1.51 -26.02 -9.40
C PHE A 304 -2.43 -26.26 -8.19
N ILE A 305 -2.56 -27.51 -7.75
CA ILE A 305 -3.60 -27.91 -6.80
C ILE A 305 -3.36 -27.28 -5.42
N ASN A 306 -2.13 -27.29 -4.93
CA ASN A 306 -1.83 -26.75 -3.60
C ASN A 306 -1.94 -25.22 -3.56
N PHE A 307 -1.43 -24.52 -4.57
CA PHE A 307 -1.56 -23.06 -4.62
C PHE A 307 -3.02 -22.61 -4.80
N LYS A 308 -3.78 -23.30 -5.66
CA LYS A 308 -5.21 -23.04 -5.84
C LYS A 308 -5.98 -23.27 -4.52
N LYS A 309 -5.78 -24.42 -3.86
CA LYS A 309 -6.42 -24.73 -2.57
C LYS A 309 -6.12 -23.68 -1.50
N ILE A 310 -4.87 -23.22 -1.40
CA ILE A 310 -4.48 -22.17 -0.44
C ILE A 310 -5.17 -20.84 -0.81
N SER A 311 -5.16 -20.46 -2.08
CA SER A 311 -5.80 -19.23 -2.54
C SER A 311 -7.32 -19.22 -2.27
N LEU A 312 -7.98 -20.37 -2.49
CA LEU A 312 -9.39 -20.58 -2.17
C LEU A 312 -9.65 -20.52 -0.67
N SER A 313 -8.81 -21.15 0.16
CA SER A 313 -8.97 -21.12 1.61
C SER A 313 -8.89 -19.70 2.17
N ILE A 314 -7.99 -18.88 1.65
CA ILE A 314 -7.86 -17.48 2.09
C ILE A 314 -9.07 -16.65 1.63
N MET A 315 -9.59 -16.90 0.42
CA MET A 315 -10.83 -16.26 -0.04
C MET A 315 -12.02 -16.58 0.88
N MET A 316 -12.19 -17.86 1.25
CA MET A 316 -13.27 -18.26 2.15
C MET A 316 -13.14 -17.55 3.49
N ILE A 317 -11.93 -17.42 4.04
CA ILE A 317 -11.71 -16.67 5.28
C ILE A 317 -12.17 -15.22 5.12
N TYR A 318 -11.88 -14.54 4.01
CA TYR A 318 -12.34 -13.16 3.83
C TYR A 318 -13.84 -13.03 3.69
N SER A 319 -14.50 -13.93 2.97
CA SER A 319 -15.97 -13.90 2.86
C SER A 319 -16.64 -14.23 4.19
N PHE A 320 -16.08 -15.18 4.96
CA PHE A 320 -16.55 -15.47 6.32
C PHE A 320 -16.34 -14.28 7.25
N MET A 321 -15.18 -13.63 7.21
CA MET A 321 -14.89 -12.43 8.01
C MET A 321 -15.83 -11.28 7.65
N PHE A 322 -16.14 -11.10 6.36
CA PHE A 322 -17.12 -10.11 5.92
C PHE A 322 -18.51 -10.37 6.52
N MET A 323 -18.97 -11.63 6.52
CA MET A 323 -20.24 -12.01 7.13
C MET A 323 -20.25 -11.81 8.64
N LEU A 324 -19.16 -12.16 9.33
CA LEU A 324 -19.02 -11.95 10.77
C LEU A 324 -19.01 -10.47 11.15
N PHE A 325 -18.39 -9.63 10.32
CA PHE A 325 -18.34 -8.20 10.56
C PHE A 325 -19.72 -7.54 10.49
N ASN A 326 -20.59 -8.01 9.59
CA ASN A 326 -21.96 -7.51 9.48
C ASN A 326 -22.91 -7.97 10.60
N LEU A 327 -22.48 -8.95 11.41
CA LEU A 327 -23.27 -9.47 12.53
C LEU A 327 -22.98 -8.75 13.86
N ILE A 328 -21.98 -7.87 13.87
CA ILE A 328 -21.59 -7.00 14.99
C ILE A 328 -22.06 -5.59 14.65
#